data_AF-A0A1V5VT00-F1
#
_entry.id   AF-A0A1V5VT00-F1
#
_cell.length_a   1.000
_cell.length_b   1.000
_cell.length_c   1.000
_cell.angle_alpha   90.00
_cell.angle_beta   90.00
_cell.angle_gamma   90.00
#
_symmetry.space_group_name_H-M   'P 1'
#
loop_
_entity.id
_entity.type
_entity.pdbx_description
1 polymer ?
#
loop_
_entity_poly.entity_id
_entity_poly.type
_entity_poly.pdbx_seq_one_letter_code
_entity_poly.pdbx_strand_id
1 'polypeptide(L)'
;MPAAPTPNIVYVGSNTPTLDCNGTLNGSAFIDSCGTCVGGTTGKTACVKDCNNVWGGTAYTDNCDVCVGGTTGKTACSAIEAETTCNFVGTIDSNNAGFTGTGFVNVTNQIGSYVSISFKAATAKSETIYIRYANGSTATRNCEISLNSNIVVANQSFTPTANWTTWTVVPIVIQVKQGVNTLTITSLSAEGGPNIDAIGVSANLTTVQCATQTISLTQGWNLLSFSVVPTDSSVATLFASNDVQEIKTATAFWYKGQPAAFNSLTTLSAGQGYLVNMNTAGTLTISGIPCTGILQYAPTGWQLIGYPCTGILPLAPTPISNYFNTTNCRIIKNFDGYWQPGGVNNSITNFEPGKAYFVMF
;
A
#
# COMPACT_ATOMS: atom_id res chain seq x y z
N MET A 1 -96.50 42.22 12.57
CA MET A 1 -96.23 40.77 12.49
C MET A 1 -94.75 40.57 12.73
N PRO A 2 -94.31 39.90 13.81
CA PRO A 2 -92.89 39.69 14.05
C PRO A 2 -92.33 38.64 13.08
N ALA A 3 -91.11 38.88 12.59
CA ALA A 3 -90.41 38.05 11.62
C ALA A 3 -90.13 36.64 12.18
N ALA A 4 -90.27 35.63 11.32
CA ALA A 4 -89.96 34.24 11.65
C ALA A 4 -88.46 34.08 11.97
N PRO A 5 -88.07 33.26 12.97
CA PRO A 5 -86.67 33.02 13.28
C PRO A 5 -86.02 32.22 12.16
N THR A 6 -84.85 32.67 11.72
CA THR A 6 -83.96 31.93 10.82
C THR A 6 -83.43 30.66 11.52
N PRO A 7 -83.32 29.51 10.83
CA PRO A 7 -82.77 28.31 11.44
C PRO A 7 -81.27 28.50 11.70
N ASN A 8 -80.86 28.31 12.95
CA ASN A 8 -79.46 28.18 13.32
C ASN A 8 -78.93 26.84 12.78
N ILE A 9 -78.23 26.89 11.64
CA ILE A 9 -77.40 25.78 11.19
C ILE A 9 -76.16 25.76 12.09
N VAL A 10 -76.14 24.83 13.04
CA VAL A 10 -74.93 24.50 13.79
C VAL A 10 -74.03 23.70 12.84
N TYR A 11 -72.93 24.30 12.38
CA TYR A 11 -71.84 23.55 11.76
C TYR A 11 -71.17 22.69 12.83
N VAL A 12 -71.57 21.42 12.89
CA VAL A 12 -70.80 20.40 13.61
C VAL A 12 -69.46 20.27 12.88
N GLY A 13 -68.33 20.40 13.60
CA GLY A 13 -66.99 20.37 13.04
C GLY A 13 -66.84 19.27 11.98
N SER A 14 -66.44 19.68 10.78
CA SER A 14 -66.33 18.83 9.60
C SER A 14 -65.20 17.80 9.78
N ASN A 15 -65.51 16.65 10.35
CA ASN A 15 -64.77 15.43 10.03
C ASN A 15 -65.23 14.95 8.65
N THR A 16 -64.98 15.79 7.63
CA THR A 16 -65.17 15.41 6.24
C THR A 16 -64.28 14.20 6.03
N PRO A 17 -64.82 13.02 5.67
CA PRO A 17 -64.00 11.84 5.47
C PRO A 17 -62.93 12.13 4.42
N THR A 18 -61.67 12.15 4.82
CA THR A 18 -60.54 12.42 3.92
C THR A 18 -59.96 11.10 3.46
N LEU A 19 -59.75 10.97 2.15
CA LEU A 19 -59.01 9.85 1.59
C LEU A 19 -57.53 10.03 1.94
N ASP A 20 -56.89 8.96 2.41
CA ASP A 20 -55.44 8.90 2.51
C ASP A 20 -54.81 8.78 1.12
N CYS A 21 -53.48 8.81 1.01
CA CYS A 21 -52.84 8.75 -0.31
C CYS A 21 -53.06 7.43 -1.06
N ASN A 22 -53.55 6.39 -0.38
CA ASN A 22 -53.86 5.07 -0.94
C ASN A 22 -55.35 4.93 -1.27
N GLY A 23 -56.11 6.02 -1.21
CA GLY A 23 -57.55 6.03 -1.47
C GLY A 23 -58.38 5.32 -0.39
N THR A 24 -57.83 5.12 0.81
CA THR A 24 -58.58 4.57 1.94
C THR A 24 -59.22 5.71 2.73
N LEU A 25 -60.54 5.66 2.90
CA LEU A 25 -61.29 6.66 3.65
C LEU A 25 -60.86 6.68 5.12
N ASN A 26 -60.39 7.83 5.61
CA ASN A 26 -59.79 7.99 6.94
C ASN A 26 -58.63 7.00 7.21
N GLY A 27 -57.93 6.58 6.15
CA GLY A 27 -56.76 5.72 6.28
C GLY A 27 -55.52 6.46 6.80
N SER A 28 -54.45 5.71 7.06
CA SER A 28 -53.20 6.23 7.64
C SER A 28 -52.03 6.31 6.66
N ALA A 29 -52.25 6.06 5.36
CA ALA A 29 -51.19 6.17 4.36
C ALA A 29 -50.86 7.65 4.06
N PHE A 30 -49.58 7.97 3.90
CA PHE A 30 -49.12 9.33 3.60
C PHE A 30 -48.05 9.34 2.49
N ILE A 31 -47.88 10.48 1.83
CA ILE A 31 -46.80 10.69 0.84
C ILE A 31 -45.50 10.90 1.60
N ASP A 32 -44.51 10.04 1.38
CA ASP A 32 -43.17 10.17 1.96
C ASP A 32 -42.33 11.25 1.27
N SER A 33 -41.09 11.44 1.75
CA SER A 33 -40.15 12.41 1.18
C SER A 33 -39.62 12.03 -0.21
N CYS A 34 -39.97 10.85 -0.74
CA CYS A 34 -39.72 10.44 -2.13
C CYS A 34 -40.95 10.60 -3.02
N GLY A 35 -42.05 11.16 -2.52
CA GLY A 35 -43.29 11.31 -3.28
C GLY A 35 -44.09 10.01 -3.42
N THR A 36 -43.78 8.96 -2.67
CA THR A 36 -44.48 7.68 -2.71
C THR A 36 -45.50 7.58 -1.58
N CYS A 37 -46.69 7.07 -1.89
CA CYS A 37 -47.67 6.74 -0.86
C CYS A 37 -47.23 5.49 -0.08
N VAL A 38 -47.02 5.63 1.24
CA VAL A 38 -46.51 4.60 2.15
C VAL A 38 -47.31 4.55 3.45
N GLY A 39 -47.09 3.51 4.28
CA GLY A 39 -47.84 3.31 5.52
C GLY A 39 -49.27 2.79 5.28
N GLY A 40 -50.10 2.74 6.33
CA GLY A 40 -51.47 2.23 6.24
C GLY A 40 -51.56 0.85 5.57
N THR A 41 -52.45 0.73 4.58
CA THR A 41 -52.71 -0.50 3.81
C THR A 41 -51.83 -0.66 2.57
N THR A 42 -50.86 0.24 2.33
CA THR A 42 -50.03 0.22 1.10
C THR A 42 -49.06 -0.96 1.03
N GLY A 43 -48.67 -1.53 2.18
CA GLY A 43 -47.58 -2.51 2.28
C GLY A 43 -46.19 -1.94 1.96
N LYS A 44 -46.06 -0.61 1.81
CA LYS A 44 -44.80 0.07 1.47
C LYS A 44 -44.23 0.80 2.69
N THR A 45 -42.92 0.76 2.83
CA THR A 45 -42.16 1.52 3.84
C THR A 45 -41.64 2.81 3.23
N ALA A 46 -41.64 3.89 4.00
CA ALA A 46 -41.06 5.18 3.60
C ALA A 46 -39.60 5.02 3.17
N CYS A 47 -39.20 5.73 2.13
CA CYS A 47 -37.81 5.80 1.74
C CYS A 47 -36.95 6.47 2.83
N VAL A 48 -35.66 6.15 2.85
CA VAL A 48 -34.67 6.79 3.74
C VAL A 48 -33.71 7.65 2.93
N LYS A 49 -33.00 8.56 3.61
CA LYS A 49 -31.88 9.27 3.00
C LYS A 49 -30.71 8.32 2.80
N ASP A 50 -30.05 8.45 1.67
CA ASP A 50 -28.73 7.88 1.42
C ASP A 50 -27.63 8.68 2.17
N CYS A 51 -26.36 8.25 2.09
CA CYS A 51 -25.27 8.93 2.78
C CYS A 51 -25.02 10.37 2.25
N ASN A 52 -25.56 10.71 1.07
CA ASN A 52 -25.47 12.04 0.47
C ASN A 52 -26.70 12.89 0.79
N ASN A 53 -27.49 12.48 1.79
CA ASN A 53 -28.73 13.11 2.23
C ASN A 53 -29.84 13.17 1.17
N VAL A 54 -29.78 12.31 0.15
CA VAL A 54 -30.81 12.22 -0.90
C VAL A 54 -31.85 11.17 -0.51
N TRP A 55 -33.11 11.60 -0.40
CA TRP A 55 -34.24 10.69 -0.15
C TRP A 55 -34.38 9.68 -1.30
N GLY A 56 -34.35 8.40 -0.97
CA GLY A 56 -34.41 7.31 -1.96
C GLY A 56 -33.19 7.22 -2.88
N GLY A 57 -32.11 7.92 -2.54
CA GLY A 57 -30.86 7.87 -3.29
C GLY A 57 -30.12 6.53 -3.13
N THR A 58 -29.10 6.34 -3.97
CA THR A 58 -28.31 5.10 -4.03
C THR A 58 -26.87 5.28 -3.54
N ALA A 59 -26.52 6.44 -2.96
CA ALA A 59 -25.19 6.64 -2.41
C ALA A 59 -24.98 5.79 -1.14
N TYR A 60 -23.78 5.26 -0.96
CA TYR A 60 -23.43 4.45 0.20
C TYR A 60 -22.06 4.86 0.73
N THR A 61 -21.82 4.60 2.01
CA THR A 61 -20.51 4.79 2.63
C THR A 61 -19.62 3.62 2.23
N ASP A 62 -18.49 3.89 1.58
CA ASP A 62 -17.51 2.86 1.23
C ASP A 62 -16.58 2.50 2.41
N ASN A 63 -15.62 1.61 2.16
CA ASN A 63 -14.66 1.16 3.17
C ASN A 63 -13.67 2.25 3.63
N CYS A 64 -13.72 3.44 3.02
CA CYS A 64 -12.96 4.61 3.41
C CYS A 64 -13.78 5.62 4.20
N ASP A 65 -14.94 5.21 4.74
CA ASP A 65 -15.93 6.08 5.37
C ASP A 65 -16.32 7.29 4.48
N VAL A 66 -16.20 7.16 3.15
CA VAL A 66 -16.59 8.20 2.20
C VAL A 66 -17.93 7.84 1.59
N CYS A 67 -18.86 8.80 1.59
CA CYS A 67 -20.09 8.66 0.83
C CYS A 67 -19.80 8.70 -0.69
N VAL A 68 -20.06 7.60 -1.39
CA VAL A 68 -19.80 7.40 -2.82
C VAL A 68 -21.01 6.83 -3.56
N GLY A 69 -20.94 6.74 -4.89
CA GLY A 69 -22.07 6.28 -5.71
C GLY A 69 -23.21 7.31 -5.79
N GLY A 70 -24.37 6.89 -6.29
CA GLY A 70 -25.53 7.78 -6.48
C GLY A 70 -25.18 9.10 -7.17
N THR A 71 -25.58 10.21 -6.56
CA THR A 71 -25.34 11.57 -7.06
C THR A 71 -24.06 12.23 -6.52
N THR A 72 -23.21 11.50 -5.79
CA THR A 72 -22.02 12.09 -5.13
C THR A 72 -20.93 12.52 -6.12
N GLY A 73 -20.89 11.91 -7.32
CA GLY A 73 -19.79 12.06 -8.27
C GLY A 73 -18.46 11.46 -7.79
N LYS A 74 -18.45 10.73 -6.66
CA LYS A 74 -17.26 10.10 -6.08
C LYS A 74 -17.21 8.62 -6.42
N THR A 75 -16.01 8.14 -6.71
CA THR A 75 -15.73 6.71 -6.92
C THR A 75 -15.30 6.09 -5.61
N ALA A 76 -15.77 4.88 -5.33
CA ALA A 76 -15.36 4.10 -4.17
C ALA A 76 -13.83 3.91 -4.14
N CYS A 77 -13.24 4.00 -2.97
CA CYS A 77 -11.82 3.72 -2.79
C CYS A 77 -11.52 2.23 -2.96
N SER A 78 -10.27 1.93 -3.30
CA SER A 78 -9.70 0.58 -3.12
C SER A 78 -8.93 0.53 -1.81
N ALA A 79 -8.78 -0.67 -1.22
CA ALA A 79 -7.98 -0.87 -0.03
C ALA A 79 -6.62 -1.46 -0.39
N ILE A 80 -5.57 -0.94 0.24
CA ILE A 80 -4.27 -1.59 0.33
C ILE A 80 -4.12 -2.04 1.77
N GLU A 81 -4.29 -3.34 1.96
CA GLU A 81 -4.31 -4.04 3.24
C GLU A 81 -2.93 -3.95 3.93
N ALA A 82 -2.89 -3.45 5.16
CA ALA A 82 -1.65 -3.17 5.87
C ALA A 82 -0.89 -4.46 6.21
N GLU A 83 -1.59 -5.57 6.44
CA GLU A 83 -1.01 -6.87 6.75
C GLU A 83 -0.25 -7.50 5.59
N THR A 84 -0.37 -6.96 4.37
CA THR A 84 0.40 -7.42 3.21
C THR A 84 1.83 -6.83 3.18
N THR A 85 2.18 -5.97 4.13
CA THR A 85 3.54 -5.44 4.26
C THR A 85 4.53 -6.44 4.86
N CYS A 86 5.80 -6.29 4.48
CA CYS A 86 6.94 -7.02 5.03
C CYS A 86 7.87 -6.12 5.85
N ASN A 87 7.46 -4.87 6.13
CA ASN A 87 8.26 -3.95 6.90
C ASN A 87 7.43 -3.26 7.99
N PHE A 88 7.55 -3.77 9.21
CA PHE A 88 6.88 -3.27 10.40
C PHE A 88 7.59 -3.77 11.67
N VAL A 89 7.31 -3.11 12.79
CA VAL A 89 7.72 -3.54 14.13
C VAL A 89 6.45 -3.80 14.94
N GLY A 90 6.06 -5.07 15.04
CA GLY A 90 4.78 -5.49 15.61
C GLY A 90 4.41 -6.92 15.21
N THR A 91 3.11 -7.19 15.17
CA THR A 91 2.53 -8.45 14.69
C THR A 91 1.43 -8.18 13.66
N ILE A 92 1.12 -9.21 12.88
CA ILE A 92 -0.13 -9.28 12.12
C ILE A 92 -1.12 -10.07 12.96
N ASP A 93 -2.22 -9.42 13.33
CA ASP A 93 -3.27 -10.00 14.18
C ASP A 93 -4.61 -10.06 13.43
N SER A 94 -5.54 -10.88 13.93
CA SER A 94 -6.90 -11.03 13.41
C SER A 94 -7.93 -11.21 14.53
N ASN A 95 -7.58 -10.86 15.76
CA ASN A 95 -8.38 -11.08 16.96
C ASN A 95 -9.42 -9.98 17.25
N ASN A 96 -9.40 -8.85 16.52
CA ASN A 96 -10.37 -7.77 16.65
C ASN A 96 -11.25 -7.70 15.40
N ALA A 97 -12.50 -8.14 15.47
CA ALA A 97 -13.41 -8.16 14.32
C ALA A 97 -13.56 -6.78 13.65
N GLY A 98 -13.94 -6.78 12.36
CA GLY A 98 -14.25 -5.58 11.59
C GLY A 98 -13.09 -5.03 10.73
N PHE A 99 -11.93 -5.69 10.70
CA PHE A 99 -10.85 -5.43 9.73
C PHE A 99 -11.24 -5.84 8.30
N THR A 100 -10.51 -5.35 7.30
CA THR A 100 -10.56 -5.80 5.91
C THR A 100 -9.44 -6.80 5.61
N GLY A 101 -9.53 -7.53 4.49
CA GLY A 101 -8.53 -8.54 4.17
C GLY A 101 -8.50 -9.69 5.17
N THR A 102 -7.30 -10.03 5.64
CA THR A 102 -7.01 -11.24 6.45
C THR A 102 -6.58 -10.93 7.88
N GLY A 103 -6.29 -9.66 8.18
CA GLY A 103 -5.86 -9.21 9.50
C GLY A 103 -5.58 -7.72 9.50
N PHE A 104 -4.77 -7.28 10.46
CA PHE A 104 -4.32 -5.90 10.58
C PHE A 104 -2.94 -5.88 11.24
N VAL A 105 -2.22 -4.77 11.08
CA VAL A 105 -0.93 -4.55 11.74
C VAL A 105 -1.17 -4.01 13.14
N ASN A 106 -0.70 -4.76 14.13
CA ASN A 106 -0.59 -4.34 15.52
C ASN A 106 0.87 -3.98 15.82
N VAL A 107 1.18 -2.69 15.81
CA VAL A 107 2.56 -2.24 16.07
C VAL A 107 2.93 -2.44 17.55
N THR A 108 4.19 -2.80 17.82
CA THR A 108 4.68 -3.03 19.19
C THR A 108 4.43 -1.81 20.08
N ASN A 109 4.06 -2.03 21.35
CA ASN A 109 3.90 -0.96 22.35
C ASN A 109 5.25 -0.33 22.73
N GLN A 110 5.77 0.53 21.86
CA GLN A 110 6.98 1.31 22.06
C GLN A 110 7.01 2.52 21.12
N ILE A 111 7.69 3.58 21.56
CA ILE A 111 8.05 4.72 20.70
C ILE A 111 8.91 4.21 19.55
N GLY A 112 8.62 4.65 18.33
CA GLY A 112 9.38 4.27 17.14
C GLY A 112 8.99 2.93 16.53
N SER A 113 8.03 2.19 17.10
CA SER A 113 7.35 1.11 16.37
C SER A 113 6.66 1.68 15.13
N TYR A 114 6.57 0.90 14.06
CA TYR A 114 6.04 1.43 12.80
C TYR A 114 5.43 0.34 11.91
N VAL A 115 4.70 0.80 10.90
CA VAL A 115 4.32 0.04 9.72
C VAL A 115 4.66 0.85 8.47
N SER A 116 5.25 0.19 7.47
CA SER A 116 5.55 0.78 6.16
C SER A 116 4.74 0.11 5.06
N ILE A 117 3.82 0.83 4.43
CA ILE A 117 2.95 0.32 3.35
C ILE A 117 3.48 0.85 2.02
N SER A 118 3.80 -0.05 1.10
CA SER A 118 4.30 0.31 -0.23
C SER A 118 3.23 0.15 -1.30
N PHE A 119 3.18 1.11 -2.21
CA PHE A 119 2.21 1.15 -3.31
C PHE A 119 2.81 1.82 -4.54
N LYS A 120 2.29 1.47 -5.72
CA LYS A 120 2.71 2.04 -7.00
C LYS A 120 1.68 3.06 -7.45
N ALA A 121 2.14 4.26 -7.77
CA ALA A 121 1.32 5.31 -8.39
C ALA A 121 1.52 5.29 -9.92
N ALA A 122 0.42 5.29 -10.68
CA ALA A 122 0.47 5.34 -12.14
C ALA A 122 0.98 6.70 -12.64
N THR A 123 0.57 7.79 -12.00
CA THR A 123 1.05 9.14 -12.26
C THR A 123 1.43 9.86 -10.95
N ALA A 124 2.35 10.81 -11.05
CA ALA A 124 2.67 11.71 -9.94
C ALA A 124 1.54 12.72 -9.75
N LYS A 125 0.99 12.84 -8.55
CA LYS A 125 -0.06 13.81 -8.21
C LYS A 125 -0.21 13.99 -6.70
N SER A 126 -0.90 15.06 -6.31
CA SER A 126 -1.48 15.19 -4.98
C SER A 126 -2.74 14.32 -4.90
N GLU A 127 -2.87 13.51 -3.85
CA GLU A 127 -4.12 12.81 -3.56
C GLU A 127 -4.31 12.57 -2.05
N THR A 128 -5.56 12.29 -1.66
CA THR A 128 -5.90 11.93 -0.27
C THR A 128 -5.95 10.41 -0.16
N ILE A 129 -5.25 9.88 0.84
CA ILE A 129 -5.41 8.50 1.31
C ILE A 129 -6.17 8.48 2.63
N TYR A 130 -6.76 7.34 2.97
CA TYR A 130 -7.55 7.17 4.19
C TYR A 130 -6.95 6.04 5.02
N ILE A 131 -6.24 6.36 6.11
CA ILE A 131 -5.67 5.33 6.99
C ILE A 131 -6.79 4.78 7.86
N ARG A 132 -7.16 3.51 7.66
CA ARG A 132 -8.16 2.81 8.46
C ARG A 132 -7.51 2.23 9.71
N TYR A 133 -8.04 2.55 10.88
CA TYR A 133 -7.45 2.21 12.15
C TYR A 133 -8.49 1.94 13.25
N ALA A 134 -8.04 1.26 14.31
CA ALA A 134 -8.76 1.15 15.58
C ALA A 134 -7.84 1.55 16.73
N ASN A 135 -8.36 2.34 17.67
CA ASN A 135 -7.71 2.65 18.93
C ASN A 135 -8.71 2.38 20.05
N GLY A 136 -8.73 1.15 20.55
CA GLY A 136 -9.63 0.75 21.63
C GLY A 136 -9.16 1.15 23.03
N SER A 137 -8.11 1.97 23.15
CA SER A 137 -7.66 2.53 24.42
C SER A 137 -8.45 3.79 24.80
N THR A 138 -8.14 4.39 25.96
CA THR A 138 -8.72 5.66 26.40
C THR A 138 -7.87 6.88 26.03
N ALA A 139 -6.65 6.68 25.52
CA ALA A 139 -5.71 7.73 25.17
C ALA A 139 -5.50 7.83 23.66
N THR A 140 -5.20 9.02 23.17
CA THR A 140 -4.80 9.21 21.77
C THR A 140 -3.42 8.58 21.55
N ARG A 141 -3.26 7.82 20.46
CA ARG A 141 -2.00 7.18 20.07
C ARG A 141 -1.38 7.91 18.87
N ASN A 142 -0.65 8.98 19.13
CA ASN A 142 -0.10 9.81 18.08
C ASN A 142 1.00 9.10 17.28
N CYS A 143 1.06 9.35 15.98
CA CYS A 143 2.10 8.85 15.08
C CYS A 143 2.65 9.95 14.17
N GLU A 144 3.90 9.84 13.76
CA GLU A 144 4.45 10.54 12.59
C GLU A 144 4.06 9.78 11.33
N ILE A 145 3.73 10.52 10.26
CA ILE A 145 3.47 9.97 8.94
C ILE A 145 4.49 10.53 7.97
N SER A 146 5.23 9.65 7.30
CA SER A 146 6.18 10.00 6.25
C SER A 146 5.87 9.30 4.93
N LEU A 147 6.24 9.93 3.82
CA LEU A 147 6.17 9.37 2.47
C LEU A 147 7.55 9.46 1.83
N ASN A 148 8.09 8.33 1.37
CA ASN A 148 9.42 8.26 0.78
C ASN A 148 10.50 8.92 1.68
N SER A 149 10.42 8.64 2.99
CA SER A 149 11.29 9.21 4.04
C SER A 149 11.14 10.71 4.29
N ASN A 150 10.19 11.40 3.64
CA ASN A 150 9.86 12.79 3.93
C ASN A 150 8.65 12.85 4.85
N ILE A 151 8.74 13.59 5.95
CA ILE A 151 7.63 13.77 6.89
C ILE A 151 6.49 14.54 6.19
N VAL A 152 5.29 13.95 6.20
CA VAL A 152 4.04 14.54 5.69
C VAL A 152 3.24 15.15 6.83
N VAL A 153 3.11 14.41 7.95
CA VAL A 153 2.46 14.87 9.18
C VAL A 153 3.31 14.47 10.37
N ALA A 154 3.90 15.45 11.06
CA ALA A 154 4.83 15.19 12.15
C ALA A 154 4.17 14.62 13.43
N ASN A 155 2.86 14.83 13.61
CA ASN A 155 2.15 14.45 14.82
C ASN A 155 0.65 14.21 14.54
N GLN A 156 0.33 13.14 13.81
CA GLN A 156 -1.04 12.75 13.54
C GLN A 156 -1.68 12.12 14.78
N SER A 157 -2.79 12.68 15.22
CA SER A 157 -3.60 12.12 16.30
C SER A 157 -4.46 10.95 15.79
N PHE A 158 -4.36 9.81 16.46
CA PHE A 158 -5.29 8.68 16.31
C PHE A 158 -6.09 8.54 17.61
N THR A 159 -7.28 9.15 17.64
CA THR A 159 -8.13 9.24 18.83
C THR A 159 -8.80 7.90 19.15
N PRO A 160 -9.24 7.66 20.41
CA PRO A 160 -10.02 6.47 20.75
C PRO A 160 -11.22 6.22 19.84
N THR A 161 -11.41 4.98 19.39
CA THR A 161 -12.53 4.53 18.54
C THR A 161 -13.63 3.83 19.33
N ALA A 162 -13.76 4.11 20.63
CA ALA A 162 -14.62 3.42 21.60
C ALA A 162 -14.15 2.00 22.00
N ASN A 163 -13.75 1.14 21.07
CA ASN A 163 -13.17 -0.18 21.35
C ASN A 163 -12.33 -0.69 20.15
N TRP A 164 -11.64 -1.82 20.33
CA TRP A 164 -10.73 -2.37 19.31
C TRP A 164 -11.42 -3.00 18.10
N THR A 165 -12.74 -3.25 18.14
CA THR A 165 -13.53 -3.76 17.01
C THR A 165 -14.29 -2.66 16.27
N THR A 166 -14.13 -1.41 16.70
CA THR A 166 -14.67 -0.23 16.01
C THR A 166 -13.54 0.42 15.24
N TRP A 167 -13.66 0.39 13.92
CA TRP A 167 -12.68 0.92 12.99
C TRP A 167 -13.21 2.22 12.38
N THR A 168 -12.31 3.15 12.10
CA THR A 168 -12.61 4.38 11.36
C THR A 168 -11.41 4.78 10.53
N VAL A 169 -11.53 5.84 9.75
CA VAL A 169 -10.42 6.36 8.93
C VAL A 169 -9.92 7.72 9.39
N VAL A 170 -8.68 8.02 9.05
CA VAL A 170 -8.14 9.39 9.06
C VAL A 170 -7.64 9.76 7.65
N PRO A 171 -8.10 10.88 7.07
CA PRO A 171 -7.66 11.32 5.75
C PRO A 171 -6.30 12.02 5.83
N ILE A 172 -5.37 11.66 4.94
CA ILE A 172 -4.05 12.27 4.82
C ILE A 172 -3.80 12.66 3.37
N VAL A 173 -3.39 13.91 3.15
CA VAL A 173 -2.99 14.39 1.82
C VAL A 173 -1.53 14.06 1.59
N ILE A 174 -1.23 13.38 0.50
CA ILE A 174 0.12 12.95 0.10
C ILE A 174 0.46 13.44 -1.31
N GLN A 175 1.76 13.66 -1.56
CA GLN A 175 2.30 13.97 -2.89
C GLN A 175 3.04 12.74 -3.43
N VAL A 176 2.38 11.93 -4.23
CA VAL A 176 3.00 10.70 -4.78
C VAL A 176 3.85 11.03 -5.98
N LYS A 177 5.01 10.36 -6.10
CA LYS A 177 5.76 10.30 -7.37
C LYS A 177 5.21 9.14 -8.21
N GLN A 178 5.37 9.22 -9.53
CA GLN A 178 5.12 8.06 -10.39
C GLN A 178 6.03 6.89 -9.98
N GLY A 179 5.50 5.67 -9.98
CA GLY A 179 6.22 4.48 -9.54
C GLY A 179 5.99 4.16 -8.06
N VAL A 180 6.91 3.44 -7.45
CA VAL A 180 6.75 2.95 -6.07
C VAL A 180 6.96 4.08 -5.07
N ASN A 181 6.02 4.18 -4.14
CA ASN A 181 6.05 5.04 -2.97
C ASN A 181 5.93 4.18 -1.70
N THR A 182 6.48 4.66 -0.60
CA THR A 182 6.36 4.01 0.71
C THR A 182 5.85 5.00 1.73
N LEU A 183 4.69 4.71 2.31
CA LEU A 183 4.11 5.42 3.44
C LEU A 183 4.54 4.73 4.73
N THR A 184 5.12 5.45 5.67
CA THR A 184 5.48 4.91 6.99
C THR A 184 4.69 5.65 8.07
N ILE A 185 4.05 4.88 8.96
CA ILE A 185 3.34 5.37 10.14
C ILE A 185 4.15 4.93 11.36
N THR A 186 4.76 5.88 12.06
CA THR A 186 5.67 5.63 13.18
C THR A 186 5.06 6.12 14.48
N SER A 187 4.91 5.25 15.48
CA SER A 187 4.38 5.62 16.79
C SER A 187 5.28 6.62 17.50
N LEU A 188 4.65 7.62 18.11
CA LEU A 188 5.28 8.61 18.99
C LEU A 188 4.95 8.34 20.47
N SER A 189 4.27 7.24 20.78
CA SER A 189 3.77 6.93 22.13
C SER A 189 4.43 5.68 22.70
N ALA A 190 4.62 5.65 24.03
CA ALA A 190 5.16 4.47 24.71
C ALA A 190 4.28 3.22 24.56
N GLU A 191 2.98 3.42 24.35
CA GLU A 191 2.00 2.34 24.15
C GLU A 191 1.85 1.96 22.66
N GLY A 192 2.78 2.40 21.79
CA GLY A 192 2.71 2.11 20.36
C GLY A 192 1.67 2.96 19.61
N GLY A 193 1.30 2.52 18.42
CA GLY A 193 0.30 3.14 17.54
C GLY A 193 -1.08 2.50 17.70
N PRO A 194 -2.10 2.98 16.97
CA PRO A 194 -3.35 2.22 16.82
C PRO A 194 -3.10 0.92 16.04
N ASN A 195 -4.11 0.04 16.00
CA ASN A 195 -4.13 -1.05 15.01
C ASN A 195 -4.36 -0.42 13.64
N ILE A 196 -3.52 -0.75 12.66
CA ILE A 196 -3.62 -0.26 11.28
C ILE A 196 -4.13 -1.38 10.40
N ASP A 197 -5.30 -1.18 9.81
CA ASP A 197 -5.99 -2.18 9.00
C ASP A 197 -5.61 -2.06 7.52
N ALA A 198 -5.87 -0.90 6.92
CA ALA A 198 -5.62 -0.66 5.51
C ALA A 198 -5.38 0.83 5.24
N ILE A 199 -4.92 1.13 4.03
CA ILE A 199 -5.07 2.46 3.45
C ILE A 199 -6.08 2.42 2.30
N GLY A 200 -7.06 3.31 2.41
CA GLY A 200 -7.98 3.66 1.35
C GLY A 200 -7.31 4.54 0.30
N VAL A 201 -7.40 4.14 -0.96
CA VAL A 201 -6.69 4.81 -2.07
C VAL A 201 -7.57 5.01 -3.30
N SER A 202 -7.16 5.94 -4.17
CA SER A 202 -7.76 6.11 -5.49
C SER A 202 -7.26 5.04 -6.48
N ALA A 203 -7.90 4.92 -7.64
CA ALA A 203 -7.46 4.04 -8.72
C ALA A 203 -6.06 4.35 -9.29
N ASN A 204 -5.43 5.46 -8.89
CA ASN A 204 -4.05 5.76 -9.24
C ASN A 204 -3.05 4.88 -8.50
N LEU A 205 -3.41 4.36 -7.32
CA LEU A 205 -2.52 3.62 -6.44
C LEU A 205 -2.87 2.14 -6.43
N THR A 206 -1.87 1.29 -6.61
CA THR A 206 -2.02 -0.17 -6.57
C THR A 206 -1.05 -0.77 -5.57
N THR A 207 -1.45 -1.84 -4.89
CA THR A 207 -0.62 -2.56 -3.92
C THR A 207 0.72 -3.02 -4.51
N VAL A 208 1.79 -2.88 -3.73
CA VAL A 208 3.08 -3.51 -4.00
C VAL A 208 3.23 -4.69 -3.04
N GLN A 209 3.24 -5.90 -3.60
CA GLN A 209 3.42 -7.13 -2.82
C GLN A 209 4.89 -7.33 -2.48
N CYS A 210 5.14 -7.81 -1.27
CA CYS A 210 6.48 -8.23 -0.88
C CYS A 210 6.93 -9.47 -1.64
N ALA A 211 8.23 -9.61 -1.78
CA ALA A 211 8.86 -10.71 -2.49
C ALA A 211 10.08 -11.21 -1.70
N THR A 212 10.35 -12.51 -1.85
CA THR A 212 11.56 -13.14 -1.32
C THR A 212 12.46 -13.56 -2.47
N GLN A 213 13.73 -13.20 -2.36
CA GLN A 213 14.79 -13.61 -3.27
C GLN A 213 15.71 -14.61 -2.56
N THR A 214 15.98 -15.73 -3.21
CA THR A 214 16.96 -16.72 -2.75
C THR A 214 18.13 -16.78 -3.71
N ILE A 215 19.35 -16.69 -3.20
CA ILE A 215 20.59 -16.77 -3.98
C ILE A 215 21.46 -17.87 -3.40
N SER A 216 21.74 -18.91 -4.19
CA SER A 216 22.72 -19.93 -3.83
C SER A 216 24.13 -19.38 -3.97
N LEU A 217 24.95 -19.56 -2.94
CA LEU A 217 26.33 -19.09 -2.90
C LEU A 217 27.28 -20.28 -2.86
N THR A 218 28.28 -20.29 -3.72
CA THR A 218 29.37 -21.28 -3.67
C THR A 218 30.51 -20.75 -2.80
N GLN A 219 31.35 -21.66 -2.29
CA GLN A 219 32.63 -21.25 -1.73
C GLN A 219 33.45 -20.51 -2.80
N GLY A 220 34.19 -19.47 -2.40
CA GLY A 220 34.92 -18.60 -3.30
C GLY A 220 34.08 -17.45 -3.84
N TRP A 221 34.45 -16.94 -5.02
CA TRP A 221 33.82 -15.76 -5.62
C TRP A 221 32.46 -16.07 -6.23
N ASN A 222 31.48 -15.24 -5.88
CA ASN A 222 30.14 -15.18 -6.42
C ASN A 222 29.90 -13.80 -7.04
N LEU A 223 29.08 -13.74 -8.09
CA LEU A 223 28.70 -12.50 -8.76
C LEU A 223 27.18 -12.31 -8.67
N LEU A 224 26.74 -11.47 -7.73
CA LEU A 224 25.33 -11.39 -7.35
C LEU A 224 24.75 -9.98 -7.38
N SER A 225 23.43 -9.90 -7.44
CA SER A 225 22.65 -8.66 -7.34
C SER A 225 21.30 -8.90 -6.68
N PHE A 226 20.78 -7.89 -5.99
CA PHE A 226 19.46 -7.98 -5.39
C PHE A 226 18.36 -7.46 -6.32
N SER A 227 17.28 -8.23 -6.40
CA SER A 227 16.05 -7.87 -7.13
C SER A 227 14.92 -7.41 -6.18
N VAL A 228 15.19 -7.46 -4.88
CA VAL A 228 14.33 -6.95 -3.81
C VAL A 228 15.12 -5.94 -2.98
N VAL A 229 14.44 -4.90 -2.50
CA VAL A 229 14.97 -3.93 -1.55
C VAL A 229 14.67 -4.47 -0.15
N PRO A 230 15.69 -4.96 0.59
CA PRO A 230 15.48 -5.45 1.94
C PRO A 230 15.12 -4.31 2.89
N THR A 231 14.41 -4.65 3.96
CA THR A 231 14.13 -3.72 5.08
C THR A 231 15.42 -3.21 5.72
N ASP A 232 16.38 -4.10 5.96
CA ASP A 232 17.73 -3.75 6.42
C ASP A 232 18.74 -4.27 5.39
N SER A 233 19.39 -3.33 4.72
CA SER A 233 20.37 -3.58 3.67
C SER A 233 21.81 -3.69 4.18
N SER A 234 22.03 -3.65 5.49
CA SER A 234 23.38 -3.73 6.06
C SER A 234 24.03 -5.08 5.78
N VAL A 235 25.34 -5.06 5.56
CA VAL A 235 26.13 -6.29 5.37
C VAL A 235 25.94 -7.24 6.55
N ALA A 236 25.93 -6.69 7.77
CA ALA A 236 25.79 -7.45 9.00
C ALA A 236 24.48 -8.25 9.06
N THR A 237 23.35 -7.62 8.70
CA THR A 237 22.05 -8.28 8.71
C THR A 237 21.90 -9.26 7.57
N LEU A 238 22.26 -8.86 6.34
CA LEU A 238 22.08 -9.70 5.16
C LEU A 238 22.92 -10.98 5.21
N PHE A 239 24.16 -10.90 5.68
CA PHE A 239 25.08 -12.03 5.73
C PHE A 239 25.20 -12.67 7.12
N ALA A 240 24.31 -12.35 8.07
CA ALA A 240 24.38 -12.85 9.45
C ALA A 240 24.51 -14.39 9.57
N SER A 241 23.86 -15.12 8.66
CA SER A 241 23.86 -16.60 8.62
C SER A 241 24.84 -17.20 7.61
N ASN A 242 25.72 -16.37 7.01
CA ASN A 242 26.63 -16.78 5.94
C ASN A 242 28.09 -16.45 6.31
N ASP A 243 29.03 -17.34 6.00
CA ASP A 243 30.46 -17.10 6.26
C ASP A 243 31.11 -16.35 5.10
N VAL A 244 30.77 -15.07 4.95
CA VAL A 244 31.32 -14.18 3.93
C VAL A 244 32.69 -13.64 4.35
N GLN A 245 33.65 -13.67 3.42
CA GLN A 245 35.01 -13.16 3.63
C GLN A 245 35.16 -11.71 3.16
N GLU A 246 34.67 -11.41 1.95
CA GLU A 246 34.83 -10.11 1.30
C GLU A 246 33.61 -9.82 0.42
N ILE A 247 33.17 -8.56 0.41
CA ILE A 247 32.16 -8.06 -0.52
C ILE A 247 32.74 -6.82 -1.18
N LYS A 248 32.63 -6.67 -2.49
CA LYS A 248 33.09 -5.45 -3.16
C LYS A 248 32.28 -5.06 -4.38
N THR A 249 32.35 -3.77 -4.66
CA THR A 249 31.97 -3.13 -5.92
C THR A 249 33.25 -2.63 -6.61
N ALA A 250 33.12 -1.82 -7.66
CA ALA A 250 34.26 -1.14 -8.27
C ALA A 250 34.93 -0.09 -7.36
N THR A 251 34.21 0.44 -6.37
CA THR A 251 34.63 1.62 -5.59
C THR A 251 34.56 1.44 -4.07
N ALA A 252 33.93 0.37 -3.58
CA ALA A 252 33.74 0.12 -2.17
C ALA A 252 33.94 -1.36 -1.84
N PHE A 253 34.32 -1.65 -0.60
CA PHE A 253 34.52 -3.00 -0.12
C PHE A 253 34.16 -3.14 1.37
N TRP A 254 33.83 -4.37 1.74
CA TRP A 254 33.67 -4.85 3.09
C TRP A 254 34.51 -6.11 3.26
N TYR A 255 35.19 -6.25 4.39
CA TYR A 255 36.02 -7.41 4.71
C TYR A 255 35.77 -7.91 6.13
N LYS A 256 35.70 -9.23 6.28
CA LYS A 256 35.46 -9.88 7.57
C LYS A 256 36.61 -9.59 8.55
N GLY A 257 36.25 -9.12 9.74
CA GLY A 257 37.21 -8.81 10.81
C GLY A 257 37.95 -7.47 10.65
N GLN A 258 37.69 -6.73 9.57
CA GLN A 258 38.22 -5.38 9.42
C GLN A 258 37.49 -4.39 10.33
N PRO A 259 38.19 -3.44 10.98
CA PRO A 259 37.53 -2.40 11.76
C PRO A 259 36.50 -1.64 10.93
N ALA A 260 35.33 -1.35 11.51
CA ALA A 260 34.20 -0.74 10.80
C ALA A 260 34.58 0.56 10.08
N ALA A 261 35.46 1.38 10.66
CA ALA A 261 35.95 2.63 10.07
C ALA A 261 36.69 2.46 8.74
N PHE A 262 37.17 1.24 8.43
CA PHE A 262 37.87 0.95 7.19
C PHE A 262 37.04 0.13 6.19
N ASN A 263 35.83 -0.30 6.56
CA ASN A 263 34.88 -0.88 5.62
C ASN A 263 34.11 0.25 4.93
N SER A 264 34.38 0.44 3.63
CA SER A 264 33.74 1.49 2.81
C SER A 264 32.37 1.07 2.29
N LEU A 265 32.09 -0.23 2.27
CA LEU A 265 30.77 -0.79 1.96
C LEU A 265 30.12 -1.26 3.26
N THR A 266 29.00 -0.65 3.63
CA THR A 266 28.25 -1.01 4.85
C THR A 266 26.86 -1.52 4.55
N THR A 267 26.32 -1.19 3.37
CA THR A 267 24.99 -1.57 2.89
C THR A 267 25.03 -2.01 1.43
N LEU A 268 24.04 -2.81 1.03
CA LEU A 268 23.86 -3.26 -0.35
C LEU A 268 22.55 -2.73 -0.94
N SER A 269 22.63 -2.21 -2.15
CA SER A 269 21.52 -1.65 -2.91
C SER A 269 21.00 -2.64 -3.94
N ALA A 270 19.68 -2.72 -4.08
CA ALA A 270 19.06 -3.49 -5.15
C ALA A 270 19.43 -2.92 -6.54
N GLY A 271 19.56 -3.80 -7.52
CA GLY A 271 20.00 -3.47 -8.88
C GLY A 271 21.49 -3.18 -9.04
N GLN A 272 22.25 -3.08 -7.95
CA GLN A 272 23.72 -3.00 -8.01
C GLN A 272 24.32 -4.41 -8.07
N GLY A 273 25.45 -4.55 -8.77
CA GLY A 273 26.21 -5.79 -8.82
C GLY A 273 27.32 -5.84 -7.77
N TYR A 274 27.54 -7.02 -7.20
CA TYR A 274 28.55 -7.27 -6.17
C TYR A 274 29.38 -8.51 -6.47
N LEU A 275 30.67 -8.42 -6.20
CA LEU A 275 31.53 -9.59 -6.03
C LEU A 275 31.51 -9.97 -4.54
N VAL A 276 31.18 -11.22 -4.26
CA VAL A 276 31.07 -11.75 -2.89
C VAL A 276 31.94 -12.99 -2.77
N ASN A 277 33.00 -12.92 -1.96
CA ASN A 277 33.85 -14.06 -1.65
C ASN A 277 33.38 -14.75 -0.37
N MET A 278 33.08 -16.03 -0.47
CA MET A 278 32.57 -16.85 0.61
C MET A 278 33.63 -17.82 1.12
N ASN A 279 33.79 -17.93 2.44
CA ASN A 279 34.64 -18.96 3.05
C ASN A 279 33.99 -20.35 2.94
N THR A 280 32.66 -20.41 3.06
CA THR A 280 31.86 -21.64 2.91
C THR A 280 30.66 -21.38 2.01
N ALA A 281 30.21 -22.40 1.28
CA ALA A 281 28.98 -22.32 0.51
C ALA A 281 27.77 -22.05 1.42
N GLY A 282 26.77 -21.36 0.89
CA GLY A 282 25.62 -20.91 1.68
C GLY A 282 24.43 -20.54 0.82
N THR A 283 23.43 -19.94 1.46
CA THR A 283 22.24 -19.43 0.78
C THR A 283 21.85 -18.11 1.41
N LEU A 284 21.65 -17.12 0.56
CA LEU A 284 21.14 -15.81 0.96
C LEU A 284 19.64 -15.78 0.70
N THR A 285 18.84 -15.48 1.72
CA THR A 285 17.39 -15.30 1.59
C THR A 285 17.04 -13.88 2.02
N ILE A 286 16.47 -13.11 1.10
CA ILE A 286 16.21 -11.68 1.28
C ILE A 286 14.72 -11.45 1.06
N SER A 287 14.06 -10.83 2.02
CA SER A 287 12.65 -10.44 1.89
C SER A 287 12.53 -8.93 1.88
N GLY A 288 11.64 -8.40 1.05
CA GLY A 288 11.44 -6.97 0.94
C GLY A 288 10.51 -6.61 -0.21
N ILE A 289 10.55 -5.35 -0.62
CA ILE A 289 9.77 -4.92 -1.78
C ILE A 289 10.56 -5.14 -3.08
N PRO A 290 9.89 -5.53 -4.16
CA PRO A 290 10.47 -5.52 -5.50
C PRO A 290 11.23 -4.24 -5.81
N CYS A 291 12.47 -4.36 -6.29
CA CYS A 291 13.22 -3.17 -6.66
C CYS A 291 12.61 -2.51 -7.90
N THR A 292 12.57 -1.18 -7.90
CA THR A 292 12.15 -0.38 -9.05
C THR A 292 13.20 0.65 -9.41
N GLY A 293 13.56 0.72 -10.67
CA GLY A 293 14.58 1.64 -11.16
C GLY A 293 14.95 1.39 -12.61
N ILE A 294 15.70 2.34 -13.16
CA ILE A 294 16.34 2.21 -14.46
C ILE A 294 17.69 1.53 -14.21
N LEU A 295 18.07 0.58 -15.07
CA LEU A 295 19.40 -0.02 -15.04
C LEU A 295 20.44 1.10 -15.20
N GLN A 296 21.23 1.35 -14.16
CA GLN A 296 22.27 2.37 -14.19
C GLN A 296 23.60 1.78 -14.67
N TYR A 297 24.19 2.41 -15.68
CA TYR A 297 25.52 2.08 -16.17
C TYR A 297 26.19 3.32 -16.77
N ALA A 298 27.53 3.36 -16.73
CA ALA A 298 28.30 4.37 -17.46
C ALA A 298 28.62 3.84 -18.87
N PRO A 299 28.61 4.69 -19.92
CA PRO A 299 28.75 4.25 -21.31
C PRO A 299 30.20 3.95 -21.72
N THR A 300 31.13 3.80 -20.78
CA THR A 300 32.53 3.54 -21.08
C THR A 300 33.14 2.51 -20.13
N GLY A 301 34.04 1.69 -20.69
CA GLY A 301 34.83 0.72 -19.94
C GLY A 301 34.02 -0.47 -19.40
N TRP A 302 34.66 -1.22 -18.50
CA TRP A 302 34.00 -2.30 -17.77
C TRP A 302 33.15 -1.75 -16.64
N GLN A 303 31.88 -2.15 -16.60
CA GLN A 303 30.94 -1.83 -15.54
C GLN A 303 30.46 -3.11 -14.86
N LEU A 304 30.31 -3.06 -13.54
CA LEU A 304 29.64 -4.11 -12.78
C LEU A 304 28.19 -3.67 -12.54
N ILE A 305 27.25 -4.33 -13.20
CA ILE A 305 25.82 -4.04 -13.10
C ILE A 305 25.07 -5.20 -12.43
N GLY A 306 23.91 -4.89 -11.87
CA GLY A 306 23.02 -5.88 -11.29
C GLY A 306 21.83 -6.22 -12.17
N TYR A 307 20.84 -6.87 -11.55
CA TYR A 307 19.57 -7.18 -12.20
C TYR A 307 18.78 -5.88 -12.48
N PRO A 308 18.21 -5.70 -13.69
CA PRO A 308 17.48 -4.49 -14.04
C PRO A 308 16.13 -4.46 -13.32
N CYS A 309 15.99 -3.55 -12.37
CA CYS A 309 14.82 -3.34 -11.51
C CYS A 309 13.60 -2.74 -12.24
N THR A 310 13.17 -3.31 -13.36
CA THR A 310 12.34 -2.62 -14.36
C THR A 310 10.86 -2.49 -14.01
N GLY A 311 10.45 -2.95 -12.82
CA GLY A 311 9.11 -2.72 -12.28
C GLY A 311 7.97 -3.45 -13.00
N ILE A 312 8.28 -4.35 -13.93
CA ILE A 312 7.36 -5.30 -14.57
C ILE A 312 7.64 -6.66 -13.93
N LEU A 313 6.74 -7.08 -13.02
CA LEU A 313 6.78 -8.38 -12.30
C LEU A 313 8.11 -8.65 -11.57
N PRO A 314 8.14 -8.60 -10.23
CA PRO A 314 9.37 -8.91 -9.52
C PRO A 314 9.71 -10.37 -9.79
N LEU A 315 10.96 -10.64 -10.12
CA LEU A 315 11.55 -11.99 -10.22
C LEU A 315 11.40 -12.74 -11.56
N ALA A 316 11.20 -12.06 -12.70
CA ALA A 316 11.23 -12.72 -14.01
C ALA A 316 12.58 -12.50 -14.75
N PRO A 317 13.16 -13.52 -15.37
CA PRO A 317 14.31 -13.32 -16.26
C PRO A 317 13.99 -12.30 -17.36
N THR A 318 14.79 -11.24 -17.51
CA THR A 318 14.53 -10.18 -18.49
C THR A 318 15.54 -10.22 -19.63
N PRO A 319 15.13 -10.25 -20.92
CA PRO A 319 16.06 -10.31 -22.05
C PRO A 319 17.10 -9.18 -22.03
N ILE A 320 18.37 -9.54 -22.20
CA ILE A 320 19.48 -8.58 -22.26
C ILE A 320 19.28 -7.59 -23.42
N SER A 321 18.75 -8.08 -24.54
CA SER A 321 18.47 -7.31 -25.76
C SER A 321 17.46 -6.18 -25.57
N ASN A 322 16.70 -6.16 -24.46
CA ASN A 322 15.80 -5.05 -24.16
C ASN A 322 16.55 -3.77 -23.77
N TYR A 323 17.79 -3.89 -23.29
CA TYR A 323 18.61 -2.77 -22.80
C TYR A 323 19.86 -2.56 -23.64
N PHE A 324 20.43 -3.64 -24.18
CA PHE A 324 21.71 -3.61 -24.87
C PHE A 324 21.60 -4.11 -26.30
N ASN A 325 22.35 -3.48 -27.19
CA ASN A 325 22.45 -3.79 -28.61
C ASN A 325 23.85 -3.41 -29.11
N THR A 326 24.06 -3.47 -30.43
CA THR A 326 25.37 -3.18 -31.06
C THR A 326 25.85 -1.74 -30.91
N THR A 327 25.00 -0.79 -30.51
CA THR A 327 25.35 0.63 -30.38
C THR A 327 25.77 1.02 -28.97
N ASN A 328 25.45 0.21 -27.96
CA ASN A 328 25.65 0.55 -26.55
C ASN A 328 26.22 -0.59 -25.69
N CYS A 329 26.75 -1.64 -26.31
CA CYS A 329 27.39 -2.75 -25.60
C CYS A 329 28.26 -3.55 -26.56
N ARG A 330 29.41 -4.02 -26.09
CA ARG A 330 30.29 -4.96 -26.81
C ARG A 330 30.11 -6.38 -26.32
N ILE A 331 30.05 -6.58 -25.00
CA ILE A 331 29.87 -7.90 -24.38
C ILE A 331 29.32 -7.73 -22.96
N ILE A 332 28.46 -8.66 -22.57
CA ILE A 332 28.01 -8.86 -21.19
C ILE A 332 28.46 -10.25 -20.76
N LYS A 333 28.98 -10.40 -19.55
CA LYS A 333 29.37 -11.72 -19.02
C LYS A 333 29.12 -11.82 -17.52
N ASN A 334 28.92 -13.04 -17.05
CA ASN A 334 29.00 -13.40 -15.64
C ASN A 334 29.91 -14.64 -15.50
N PHE A 335 29.86 -15.36 -14.38
CA PHE A 335 30.65 -16.58 -14.21
C PHE A 335 30.10 -17.79 -14.97
N ASP A 336 28.85 -17.73 -15.44
CA ASP A 336 28.20 -18.82 -16.16
C ASP A 336 28.36 -18.70 -17.69
N GLY A 337 28.57 -17.48 -18.19
CA GLY A 337 28.56 -17.26 -19.63
C GLY A 337 28.69 -15.82 -20.09
N TYR A 338 28.39 -15.63 -21.37
CA TYR A 338 28.49 -14.33 -22.03
C TYR A 338 27.41 -14.12 -23.10
N TRP A 339 27.15 -12.86 -23.39
CA TRP A 339 26.27 -12.38 -24.43
C TRP A 339 26.96 -11.27 -25.22
N GLN A 340 26.95 -11.39 -26.53
CA GLN A 340 27.38 -10.37 -27.47
C GLN A 340 26.20 -9.96 -28.36
N PRO A 341 25.99 -8.65 -28.59
CA PRO A 341 24.95 -8.20 -29.48
C PRO A 341 25.20 -8.72 -30.91
N GLY A 342 24.18 -9.35 -31.50
CA GLY A 342 24.29 -9.99 -32.82
C GLY A 342 25.11 -11.30 -32.84
N GLY A 343 25.58 -11.78 -31.69
CA GLY A 343 26.30 -13.06 -31.59
C GLY A 343 25.38 -14.27 -31.77
N VAL A 344 25.88 -15.32 -32.43
CA VAL A 344 25.14 -16.58 -32.65
C VAL A 344 25.35 -17.63 -31.55
N ASN A 345 26.34 -17.43 -30.65
CA ASN A 345 26.76 -18.39 -29.63
C ASN A 345 26.61 -17.85 -28.20
N ASN A 346 25.59 -17.02 -27.95
CA ASN A 346 25.35 -16.43 -26.63
C ASN A 346 24.94 -17.52 -25.62
N SER A 347 25.70 -17.68 -24.54
CA SER A 347 25.42 -18.66 -23.48
C SER A 347 24.54 -18.12 -22.35
N ILE A 348 24.34 -16.80 -22.31
CA ILE A 348 23.30 -16.14 -21.51
C ILE A 348 22.48 -15.23 -22.42
N THR A 349 21.17 -15.10 -22.18
CA THR A 349 20.28 -14.24 -22.98
C THR A 349 19.45 -13.30 -22.11
N ASN A 350 19.43 -13.53 -20.79
CA ASN A 350 18.59 -12.82 -19.84
C ASN A 350 19.42 -12.31 -18.66
N PHE A 351 19.01 -11.18 -18.12
CA PHE A 351 19.29 -10.80 -16.75
C PHE A 351 18.42 -11.62 -15.81
N GLU A 352 19.07 -12.38 -14.94
CA GLU A 352 18.44 -13.31 -14.00
C GLU A 352 18.39 -12.67 -12.60
N PRO A 353 17.25 -12.76 -11.88
CA PRO A 353 17.18 -12.34 -10.49
C PRO A 353 18.28 -13.04 -9.68
N GLY A 354 19.05 -12.27 -8.91
CA GLY A 354 20.13 -12.81 -8.06
C GLY A 354 21.51 -12.73 -8.70
N LYS A 355 21.60 -12.49 -10.02
CA LYS A 355 22.88 -12.45 -10.73
C LYS A 355 23.31 -11.01 -11.02
N ALA A 356 24.63 -10.80 -11.01
CA ALA A 356 25.27 -9.61 -11.52
C ALA A 356 26.12 -9.92 -12.75
N TYR A 357 26.51 -8.85 -13.46
CA TYR A 357 27.10 -8.96 -14.79
C TYR A 357 28.19 -7.90 -14.98
N PHE A 358 29.27 -8.29 -15.64
CA PHE A 358 30.24 -7.37 -16.20
C PHE A 358 29.81 -6.99 -17.61
N VAL A 359 29.68 -5.68 -17.85
CA VAL A 359 29.35 -5.13 -19.17
C VAL A 359 30.54 -4.34 -19.68
N MET A 360 30.90 -4.56 -20.93
CA MET A 360 31.87 -3.72 -21.65
C MET A 360 31.12 -2.89 -22.69
N PHE A 361 31.31 -1.59 -22.62
CA PHE A 361 30.78 -0.62 -23.57
C PHE A 361 31.69 -0.40 -24.77
#